data_AF-A0AAD9NNQ3-F1
#
_entry.id   AF-A0AAD9NNQ3-F1
#
_cell.length_a   1.000
_cell.length_b   1.000
_cell.length_c   1.000
_cell.angle_alpha   90.00
_cell.angle_beta   90.00
_cell.angle_gamma   90.00
#
_symmetry.space_group_name_H-M   'P 1'
#
loop_
_entity.id
_entity.type
_entity.pdbx_description
1 polymer ?
#
loop_
_entity_poly.entity_id
_entity_poly.type
_entity_poly.pdbx_seq_one_letter_code
_entity_poly.pdbx_strand_id
1 'polypeptide(L)'
;MTSAQRFNITELWIAFGARKNFRYLPAHEMANALGLDSCVSLSMFLAFTGCDTVSCFGSRGKRAAWDMWNAYDEVTPAFCALAATPETVDNWLCPLERLLVLLYDCTSSQEFVNKARKQFTQKSRAIVLGQAVLIQHTKRAAHQAGHCWAKTMITSSELPSPSEWGWNRNVNDGWTTLSESTQASCELLRNGCNKGTIGLCKCLKRNINALLFATVVDCILVANV
;
A
#
# COMPACT_ATOMS: atom_id res chain seq x y z
N MET A 1 -16.04 -4.72 -21.15
CA MET A 1 -17.38 -5.26 -20.79
C MET A 1 -17.25 -6.00 -19.47
N THR A 2 -18.03 -5.63 -18.46
CA THR A 2 -18.02 -6.29 -17.15
C THR A 2 -18.68 -7.67 -17.22
N SER A 3 -18.39 -8.57 -16.26
CA SER A 3 -19.02 -9.90 -16.23
C SER A 3 -20.55 -9.84 -16.14
N ALA A 4 -21.11 -8.84 -15.45
CA ALA A 4 -22.55 -8.61 -15.39
C ALA A 4 -23.18 -8.32 -16.76
N GLN A 5 -22.48 -7.56 -17.62
CA GLN A 5 -22.91 -7.27 -18.98
C GLN A 5 -22.93 -8.52 -19.86
N ARG A 6 -22.03 -9.49 -19.63
CA ARG A 6 -22.01 -10.77 -20.37
C ARG A 6 -23.26 -11.61 -20.09
N PHE A 7 -23.82 -11.51 -18.89
CA PHE A 7 -25.01 -12.26 -18.47
C PHE A 7 -26.30 -11.44 -18.57
N ASN A 8 -26.26 -10.24 -19.17
CA ASN A 8 -27.39 -9.31 -19.23
C ASN A 8 -28.04 -9.03 -17.85
N ILE A 9 -27.21 -8.96 -16.80
CA ILE A 9 -27.66 -8.67 -15.44
C ILE A 9 -27.85 -7.16 -15.32
N THR A 10 -29.10 -6.72 -15.21
CA THR A 10 -29.48 -5.31 -15.02
C THR A 10 -29.41 -4.87 -13.56
N GLU A 11 -29.70 -5.79 -12.64
CA GLU A 11 -29.72 -5.53 -11.21
C GLU A 11 -28.95 -6.61 -10.45
N LEU A 12 -28.05 -6.15 -9.58
CA LEU A 12 -27.31 -7.01 -8.65
C LEU A 12 -27.58 -6.54 -7.22
N TRP A 13 -28.06 -7.46 -6.39
CA TRP A 13 -28.39 -7.23 -4.99
C TRP A 13 -27.55 -8.14 -4.09
N ILE A 14 -26.89 -7.57 -3.09
CA ILE A 14 -26.06 -8.31 -2.13
C ILE A 14 -26.82 -8.40 -0.81
N ALA A 15 -27.11 -9.62 -0.36
CA ALA A 15 -27.64 -9.86 0.98
C ALA A 15 -26.53 -9.61 2.02
N PHE A 16 -26.78 -8.71 2.98
CA PHE A 16 -25.79 -8.31 3.99
C PHE A 16 -26.40 -8.18 5.38
N GLY A 17 -25.62 -8.52 6.40
CA GLY A 17 -26.02 -8.42 7.81
C GLY A 17 -26.73 -9.68 8.32
N ALA A 18 -27.17 -9.64 9.58
CA ALA A 18 -27.83 -10.76 10.24
C ALA A 18 -28.99 -10.29 11.14
N ARG A 19 -30.00 -11.15 11.29
CA ARG A 19 -31.19 -10.91 12.14
C ARG A 19 -31.86 -9.57 11.79
N LYS A 20 -32.01 -8.69 12.78
CA LYS A 20 -32.67 -7.38 12.66
C LYS A 20 -31.90 -6.38 11.78
N ASN A 21 -30.63 -6.65 11.46
CA ASN A 21 -29.79 -5.80 10.64
C ASN A 21 -29.60 -6.36 9.21
N PHE A 22 -30.35 -7.39 8.83
CA PHE A 22 -30.31 -7.92 7.48
C PHE A 22 -30.90 -6.92 6.48
N ARG A 23 -30.19 -6.68 5.38
CA ARG A 23 -30.61 -5.78 4.30
C ARG A 23 -30.03 -6.23 2.97
N TYR A 24 -30.69 -5.84 1.88
CA TYR A 24 -30.14 -5.95 0.54
C TYR A 24 -29.43 -4.67 0.14
N LEU A 25 -28.23 -4.80 -0.41
CA LEU A 25 -27.43 -3.69 -0.92
C LEU A 25 -27.50 -3.70 -2.45
N PRO A 26 -27.94 -2.62 -3.11
CA PRO A 26 -27.99 -2.53 -4.57
C PRO A 26 -26.60 -2.27 -5.14
N ALA A 27 -25.85 -3.33 -5.44
CA ALA A 27 -24.50 -3.22 -5.99
C ALA A 27 -24.48 -2.50 -7.35
N HIS A 28 -25.54 -2.66 -8.14
CA HIS A 28 -25.71 -1.98 -9.43
C HIS A 28 -25.86 -0.46 -9.27
N GLU A 29 -26.66 0.03 -8.30
CA GLU A 29 -26.76 1.46 -8.00
C GLU A 29 -25.44 2.03 -7.46
N MET A 30 -24.77 1.29 -6.56
CA MET A 30 -23.46 1.69 -6.04
C MET A 30 -22.42 1.82 -7.16
N ALA A 31 -22.39 0.85 -8.09
CA ALA A 31 -21.48 0.89 -9.23
C ALA A 31 -21.79 2.08 -10.16
N ASN A 32 -23.07 2.34 -10.42
CA ASN A 32 -23.49 3.49 -11.23
C ASN A 32 -23.10 4.82 -10.57
N ALA A 33 -23.25 4.94 -9.25
CA ALA A 33 -22.90 6.14 -8.51
C ALA A 33 -21.38 6.38 -8.46
N LEU A 34 -20.58 5.32 -8.38
CA LEU A 34 -19.11 5.41 -8.35
C LEU A 34 -18.50 5.68 -9.73
N GLY A 35 -19.16 5.26 -10.80
CA GLY A 35 -18.63 5.30 -12.15
C GLY A 35 -17.67 4.15 -12.45
N LEU A 36 -17.38 3.96 -13.74
CA LEU A 36 -16.65 2.80 -14.25
C LEU A 36 -15.21 2.73 -13.71
N ASP A 37 -14.47 3.83 -13.78
CA ASP A 37 -13.05 3.85 -13.41
C ASP A 37 -12.84 3.58 -11.92
N SER A 38 -13.68 4.17 -11.06
CA SER A 38 -13.69 3.88 -9.63
C SER A 38 -14.00 2.40 -9.37
N CYS A 39 -14.98 1.82 -10.08
CA CYS A 39 -15.32 0.40 -9.93
C CYS A 39 -14.16 -0.53 -10.30
N VAL A 40 -13.43 -0.24 -11.38
CA VAL A 40 -12.24 -1.00 -11.76
C VAL A 40 -11.14 -0.84 -10.72
N SER A 41 -10.90 0.41 -10.31
CA SER A 41 -9.87 0.79 -9.33
C SER A 41 -10.10 0.21 -7.93
N LEU A 42 -11.34 -0.08 -7.53
CA LEU A 42 -11.69 -0.57 -6.19
C LEU A 42 -10.90 -1.81 -5.78
N SER A 43 -10.67 -2.73 -6.71
CA SER A 43 -9.89 -3.95 -6.46
C SER A 43 -8.45 -3.62 -6.04
N MET A 44 -7.77 -2.77 -6.81
CA MET A 44 -6.42 -2.32 -6.49
C MET A 44 -6.40 -1.48 -5.22
N PHE A 45 -7.35 -0.56 -5.04
CA PHE A 45 -7.47 0.24 -3.82
C PHE A 45 -7.62 -0.63 -2.56
N LEU A 46 -8.46 -1.67 -2.62
CA LEU A 46 -8.69 -2.57 -1.49
C LEU A 46 -7.43 -3.36 -1.13
N ALA A 47 -6.72 -3.90 -2.13
CA ALA A 47 -5.46 -4.60 -1.90
C ALA A 47 -4.36 -3.65 -1.41
N PHE A 48 -4.25 -2.46 -2.01
CA PHE A 48 -3.23 -1.47 -1.67
C PHE A 48 -3.40 -0.89 -0.27
N THR A 49 -4.63 -0.68 0.20
CA THR A 49 -4.90 -0.18 1.55
C THR A 49 -4.94 -1.29 2.62
N GLY A 50 -4.90 -2.55 2.17
CA GLY A 50 -4.76 -3.73 3.00
C GLY A 50 -5.99 -4.65 2.98
N CYS A 51 -5.72 -5.94 2.78
CA CYS A 51 -6.66 -7.05 2.77
C CYS A 51 -6.06 -8.26 3.50
N ASP A 52 -6.69 -9.43 3.39
CA ASP A 52 -6.23 -10.63 4.11
C ASP A 52 -4.85 -11.12 3.66
N THR A 53 -4.43 -10.79 2.43
CA THR A 53 -3.13 -11.19 1.88
C THR A 53 -2.17 -10.02 1.74
N VAL A 54 -2.62 -8.78 1.83
CA VAL A 54 -1.76 -7.60 1.66
C VAL A 54 -1.89 -6.74 2.90
N SER A 55 -0.75 -6.39 3.50
CA SER A 55 -0.73 -5.65 4.75
C SER A 55 -1.36 -4.25 4.64
N CYS A 56 -1.68 -3.59 5.74
CA CYS A 56 -2.33 -2.27 5.70
C CYS A 56 -1.42 -1.15 6.20
N PHE A 57 -1.71 0.09 5.83
CA PHE A 57 -0.95 1.26 6.32
C PHE A 57 -1.28 1.56 7.79
N GLY A 58 -0.26 1.46 8.66
CA GLY A 58 -0.39 1.66 10.09
C GLY A 58 -0.99 3.02 10.43
N SER A 59 -1.91 3.07 11.39
CA SER A 59 -2.70 4.24 11.80
C SER A 59 -3.64 4.84 10.74
N ARG A 60 -3.76 4.24 9.55
CA ARG A 60 -4.58 4.76 8.44
C ARG A 60 -5.67 3.75 8.07
N GLY A 61 -6.91 4.06 8.46
CA GLY A 61 -8.07 3.22 8.13
C GLY A 61 -8.54 3.38 6.69
N LYS A 62 -9.26 2.37 6.17
CA LYS A 62 -9.85 2.38 4.81
C LYS A 62 -10.71 3.60 4.52
N ARG A 63 -11.45 4.11 5.51
CA ARG A 63 -12.23 5.35 5.36
C ARG A 63 -11.34 6.55 5.07
N ALA A 64 -10.27 6.74 5.84
CA ALA A 64 -9.34 7.85 5.60
C ALA A 64 -8.63 7.73 4.24
N ALA A 65 -8.29 6.49 3.83
CA ALA A 65 -7.72 6.24 2.51
C ALA A 65 -8.73 6.52 1.37
N TRP A 66 -10.00 6.19 1.58
CA TRP A 66 -11.09 6.48 0.65
C TRP A 66 -11.32 7.98 0.49
N ASP A 67 -11.43 8.70 1.59
CA ASP A 67 -11.59 10.15 1.59
C ASP A 67 -10.41 10.84 0.89
N MET A 68 -9.20 10.33 1.11
CA MET A 68 -8.00 10.85 0.44
C MET A 68 -7.99 10.55 -1.06
N TRP A 69 -8.41 9.36 -1.48
CA TRP A 69 -8.54 9.04 -2.91
C TRP A 69 -9.57 9.94 -3.58
N ASN A 70 -10.72 10.21 -2.96
CA ASN A 70 -11.69 11.17 -3.51
C ASN A 70 -11.13 12.59 -3.63
N ALA A 71 -10.21 12.99 -2.75
CA ALA A 71 -9.56 14.30 -2.80
C ALA A 71 -8.38 14.37 -3.78
N TYR A 72 -7.78 13.22 -4.13
CA TYR A 72 -6.65 13.09 -5.04
C TYR A 72 -6.97 11.99 -6.07
N ASP A 73 -7.87 12.30 -7.00
CA ASP A 73 -8.37 11.38 -8.02
C ASP A 73 -7.35 11.10 -9.14
N GLU A 74 -6.27 11.89 -9.24
CA GLU A 74 -5.14 11.67 -10.15
C GLU A 74 -4.47 10.30 -9.99
N VAL A 75 -4.68 9.60 -8.86
CA VAL A 75 -4.21 8.22 -8.65
C VAL A 75 -5.08 7.16 -9.33
N THR A 76 -6.31 7.52 -9.75
CA THR A 76 -7.28 6.57 -10.33
C THR A 76 -6.74 5.84 -11.58
N PRO A 77 -6.09 6.51 -12.56
CA PRO A 77 -5.50 5.81 -13.70
C PRO A 77 -4.46 4.75 -13.29
N ALA A 78 -3.68 5.02 -12.24
CA ALA A 78 -2.72 4.07 -11.70
C ALA A 78 -3.43 2.85 -11.09
N PHE A 79 -4.49 3.05 -10.33
CA PHE A 79 -5.29 1.94 -9.80
C PHE A 79 -5.96 1.12 -10.90
N CYS A 80 -6.54 1.75 -11.92
CA CYS A 80 -7.11 1.05 -13.08
C CYS A 80 -6.07 0.18 -13.77
N ALA A 81 -4.90 0.73 -14.09
CA ALA A 81 -3.85 0.00 -14.79
C ALA A 81 -3.31 -1.18 -13.97
N LEU A 82 -3.12 -1.00 -12.66
CA LEU A 82 -2.65 -2.05 -11.77
C LEU A 82 -3.71 -3.10 -11.45
N ALA A 83 -5.00 -2.78 -11.61
CA ALA A 83 -6.10 -3.74 -11.53
C ALA A 83 -6.25 -4.60 -12.79
N ALA A 84 -5.63 -4.21 -13.91
CA ALA A 84 -5.84 -4.81 -15.22
C ALA A 84 -4.70 -5.76 -15.65
N THR A 85 -4.24 -6.64 -14.75
CA THR A 85 -3.13 -7.59 -15.01
C THR A 85 -1.85 -6.87 -15.47
N PRO A 86 -1.21 -6.08 -14.59
CA PRO A 86 -0.05 -5.29 -14.95
C PRO A 86 1.17 -6.16 -15.25
N GLU A 87 2.07 -5.69 -16.11
CA GLU A 87 3.39 -6.30 -16.32
C GLU A 87 4.42 -5.79 -15.30
N THR A 88 4.32 -4.50 -14.94
CA THR A 88 5.17 -3.85 -13.93
C THR A 88 4.38 -2.79 -13.16
N VAL A 89 4.89 -2.42 -11.98
CA VAL A 89 4.37 -1.34 -11.14
C VAL A 89 5.10 -0.02 -11.33
N ASP A 90 6.27 -0.02 -11.98
CA ASP A 90 7.23 1.10 -11.94
C ASP A 90 6.65 2.40 -12.52
N ASN A 91 5.84 2.29 -13.58
CA ASN A 91 5.19 3.42 -14.24
C ASN A 91 4.15 4.14 -13.37
N TRP A 92 3.73 3.51 -12.27
CA TRP A 92 2.60 3.94 -11.46
C TRP A 92 3.01 4.36 -10.04
N LEU A 93 4.30 4.32 -9.71
CA LEU A 93 4.79 4.61 -8.37
C LEU A 93 4.63 6.09 -7.98
N CYS A 94 4.85 7.03 -8.91
CA CYS A 94 4.75 8.48 -8.60
C CYS A 94 3.38 8.88 -8.02
N PRO A 95 2.23 8.57 -8.66
CA PRO A 95 0.93 8.92 -8.10
C PRO A 95 0.62 8.15 -6.80
N LEU A 96 1.10 6.91 -6.65
CA LEU A 96 0.94 6.13 -5.42
C LEU A 96 1.75 6.70 -4.25
N GLU A 97 2.97 7.17 -4.52
CA GLU A 97 3.81 7.88 -3.56
C GLU A 97 3.11 9.16 -3.08
N ARG A 98 2.59 9.95 -4.02
CA ARG A 98 1.86 11.18 -3.69
C ARG A 98 0.65 10.90 -2.82
N LEU A 99 -0.16 9.89 -3.17
CA LEU A 99 -1.30 9.47 -2.38
C LEU A 99 -0.88 9.09 -0.96
N LEU A 100 0.20 8.32 -0.80
CA LEU A 100 0.67 7.90 0.52
C LEU A 100 1.17 9.07 1.36
N VAL A 101 1.88 10.04 0.75
CA VAL A 101 2.30 11.25 1.45
C VAL A 101 1.07 12.02 1.97
N LEU A 102 0.07 12.23 1.12
CA LEU A 102 -1.15 12.93 1.48
C LEU A 102 -1.99 12.18 2.53
N LEU A 103 -2.00 10.84 2.48
CA LEU A 103 -2.66 10.01 3.48
C LEU A 103 -2.09 10.22 4.89
N TYR A 104 -0.77 10.46 4.98
CA TYR A 104 -0.11 10.72 6.25
C TYR A 104 -0.14 12.20 6.67
N ASP A 105 -0.05 13.11 5.70
CA ASP A 105 -0.15 14.56 5.88
C ASP A 105 -0.75 15.21 4.62
N CYS A 106 -2.05 15.50 4.67
CA CYS A 106 -2.80 16.08 3.55
C CYS A 106 -2.35 17.49 3.18
N THR A 107 -1.56 18.15 4.03
CA THR A 107 -1.02 19.50 3.77
C THR A 107 0.39 19.47 3.18
N SER A 108 0.97 18.27 3.02
CA SER A 108 2.34 18.11 2.55
C SER A 108 2.46 18.50 1.07
N SER A 109 3.48 19.29 0.76
CA SER A 109 3.88 19.62 -0.61
C SER A 109 4.82 18.58 -1.24
N GLN A 110 5.15 17.49 -0.52
CA GLN A 110 6.08 16.48 -1.03
C GLN A 110 5.35 15.49 -1.95
N GLU A 111 5.93 15.23 -3.12
CA GLU A 111 5.40 14.23 -4.06
C GLU A 111 5.92 12.83 -3.78
N PHE A 112 7.13 12.72 -3.23
CA PHE A 112 7.85 11.46 -3.10
C PHE A 112 8.02 11.06 -1.65
N VAL A 113 7.83 9.77 -1.37
CA VAL A 113 7.78 9.25 0.01
C VAL A 113 9.12 9.37 0.74
N ASN A 114 10.24 9.25 0.03
CA ASN A 114 11.57 9.42 0.63
C ASN A 114 11.82 10.88 1.07
N LYS A 115 11.34 11.87 0.29
CA LYS A 115 11.43 13.29 0.65
C LYS A 115 10.52 13.59 1.85
N ALA A 116 9.28 13.09 1.82
CA ALA A 116 8.34 13.21 2.95
C ALA A 116 8.89 12.56 4.23
N ARG A 117 9.43 11.34 4.14
CA ARG A 117 10.04 10.63 5.26
C ARG A 117 11.19 11.41 5.90
N LYS A 118 12.06 12.04 5.09
CA LYS A 118 13.12 12.92 5.60
C LYS A 118 12.54 14.09 6.40
N GLN A 119 11.52 14.76 5.85
CA GLN A 119 10.88 15.90 6.48
C GLN A 119 10.09 15.53 7.76
N PHE A 120 9.43 14.37 7.77
CA PHE A 120 8.57 13.95 8.88
C PHE A 120 9.41 13.50 10.08
N THR A 121 10.51 12.79 9.82
CA THR A 121 11.50 12.42 10.84
C THR A 121 12.08 13.65 11.54
N GLN A 122 12.37 14.72 10.80
CA GLN A 122 12.90 15.97 11.37
C GLN A 122 11.89 16.72 12.26
N LYS A 123 10.59 16.50 12.04
CA LYS A 123 9.51 17.17 12.77
C LYS A 123 8.86 16.28 13.85
N SER A 124 9.44 15.12 14.16
CA SER A 124 8.86 14.12 15.08
C SER A 124 7.41 13.74 14.74
N ARG A 125 7.07 13.71 13.44
CA ARG A 125 5.75 13.30 12.93
C ARG A 125 5.70 11.80 12.65
N ALA A 126 4.51 11.29 12.32
CA ALA A 126 4.30 9.92 11.88
C ALA A 126 5.27 9.53 10.74
N ILE A 127 5.75 8.30 10.78
CA ILE A 127 6.73 7.80 9.80
C ILE A 127 5.98 7.33 8.56
N VAL A 128 6.43 7.79 7.39
CA VAL A 128 5.94 7.30 6.09
C VAL A 128 6.87 6.20 5.60
N LEU A 129 6.29 5.21 4.91
CA LEU A 129 7.02 4.14 4.24
C LEU A 129 8.13 4.68 3.33
N GLY A 130 9.26 3.99 3.29
CA GLY A 130 10.29 4.26 2.29
C GLY A 130 9.88 3.72 0.92
N GLN A 131 10.41 4.31 -0.15
CA GLN A 131 10.09 3.93 -1.53
C GLN A 131 10.34 2.44 -1.79
N ALA A 132 11.44 1.88 -1.29
CA ALA A 132 11.75 0.47 -1.48
C ALA A 132 10.71 -0.48 -0.85
N VAL A 133 10.11 -0.09 0.28
CA VAL A 133 9.02 -0.86 0.91
C VAL A 133 7.73 -0.68 0.12
N LEU A 134 7.44 0.55 -0.31
CA LEU A 134 6.27 0.86 -1.11
C LEU A 134 6.26 0.06 -2.43
N ILE A 135 7.39 -0.06 -3.11
CA ILE A 135 7.50 -0.86 -4.34
C ILE A 135 7.05 -2.31 -4.09
N GLN A 136 7.58 -2.95 -3.04
CA GLN A 136 7.20 -4.33 -2.71
C GLN A 136 5.73 -4.45 -2.31
N HIS A 137 5.23 -3.45 -1.58
CA HIS A 137 3.82 -3.37 -1.20
C HIS A 137 2.89 -3.23 -2.42
N THR A 138 3.22 -2.34 -3.33
CA THR A 138 2.48 -2.15 -4.59
C THR A 138 2.51 -3.41 -5.44
N LYS A 139 3.65 -4.11 -5.51
CA LYS A 139 3.73 -5.42 -6.19
C LYS A 139 2.78 -6.44 -5.57
N ARG A 140 2.76 -6.59 -4.25
CA ARG A 140 1.83 -7.52 -3.58
C ARG A 140 0.37 -7.16 -3.84
N ALA A 141 0.04 -5.87 -3.77
CA ALA A 141 -1.30 -5.37 -4.08
C ALA A 141 -1.70 -5.64 -5.55
N ALA A 142 -0.79 -5.39 -6.49
CA ALA A 142 -1.01 -5.64 -7.91
C ALA A 142 -1.15 -7.13 -8.24
N HIS A 143 -0.40 -8.01 -7.57
CA HIS A 143 -0.58 -9.46 -7.67
C HIS A 143 -1.98 -9.87 -7.23
N GLN A 144 -2.40 -9.40 -6.06
CA GLN A 144 -3.72 -9.73 -5.51
C GLN A 144 -4.86 -9.18 -6.38
N ALA A 145 -4.81 -7.90 -6.75
CA ALA A 145 -5.88 -7.26 -7.50
C ALA A 145 -5.86 -7.64 -8.99
N GLY A 146 -4.72 -7.43 -9.65
CA GLY A 146 -4.58 -7.54 -11.10
C GLY A 146 -4.34 -8.95 -11.61
N HIS A 147 -3.77 -9.86 -10.83
CA HIS A 147 -3.54 -11.24 -11.26
C HIS A 147 -4.54 -12.22 -10.64
N CYS A 148 -4.80 -12.14 -9.33
CA CYS A 148 -5.73 -13.06 -8.67
C CYS A 148 -7.20 -12.64 -8.88
N TRP A 149 -7.59 -11.44 -8.47
CA TRP A 149 -8.99 -11.02 -8.50
C TRP A 149 -9.52 -10.72 -9.91
N ALA A 150 -8.76 -10.01 -10.73
CA ALA A 150 -9.16 -9.66 -12.10
C ALA A 150 -9.39 -10.90 -13.00
N LYS A 151 -8.77 -12.03 -12.67
CA LYS A 151 -8.86 -13.28 -13.44
C LYS A 151 -9.76 -14.34 -12.81
N THR A 152 -10.53 -14.00 -11.78
CA THR A 152 -11.45 -14.93 -11.08
C THR A 152 -12.43 -15.65 -12.01
N MET A 153 -12.79 -15.03 -13.14
CA MET A 153 -13.72 -15.60 -14.12
C MET A 153 -13.02 -16.39 -15.24
N ILE A 154 -11.70 -16.52 -15.20
CA ILE A 154 -10.91 -17.27 -16.18
C ILE A 154 -10.56 -18.64 -15.58
N THR A 155 -11.12 -19.69 -16.17
CA THR A 155 -10.82 -21.08 -15.77
C THR A 155 -9.34 -21.38 -15.94
N SER A 156 -8.71 -21.96 -14.91
CA SER A 156 -7.30 -22.39 -14.95
C SER A 156 -6.32 -21.29 -15.37
N SER A 157 -6.55 -20.05 -14.91
CA SER A 157 -5.62 -18.95 -15.21
C SER A 157 -4.22 -19.23 -14.66
N GLU A 158 -3.22 -19.05 -15.50
CA GLU A 158 -1.82 -18.96 -15.05
C GLU A 158 -1.61 -17.66 -14.28
N LEU A 159 -0.98 -17.80 -13.11
CA LEU A 159 -0.59 -16.69 -12.24
C LEU A 159 0.93 -16.53 -12.29
N PRO A 160 1.43 -15.28 -12.32
CA PRO A 160 2.87 -15.07 -12.20
C PRO A 160 3.35 -15.50 -10.82
N SER A 161 4.64 -15.82 -10.73
CA SER A 161 5.22 -16.30 -9.48
C SER A 161 5.09 -15.22 -8.40
N PRO A 162 4.58 -15.54 -7.20
CA PRO A 162 4.54 -14.58 -6.09
C PRO A 162 5.90 -13.95 -5.76
N SER A 163 7.00 -14.66 -6.04
CA SER A 163 8.37 -14.16 -5.80
C SER A 163 8.75 -12.95 -6.65
N GLU A 164 8.17 -12.82 -7.84
CA GLU A 164 8.39 -11.68 -8.74
C GLU A 164 7.56 -10.46 -8.29
N TRP A 165 6.53 -10.72 -7.48
CA TRP A 165 5.54 -9.76 -7.02
C TRP A 165 5.62 -9.46 -5.51
N GLY A 166 6.84 -9.49 -4.98
CA GLY A 166 7.15 -8.97 -3.64
C GLY A 166 6.87 -9.91 -2.49
N TRP A 167 6.66 -11.20 -2.75
CA TRP A 167 6.69 -12.25 -1.72
C TRP A 167 8.06 -12.90 -1.66
N ASN A 168 8.56 -13.19 -0.46
CA ASN A 168 9.79 -13.97 -0.29
C ASN A 168 9.55 -15.05 0.76
N ARG A 169 9.95 -16.28 0.45
CA ARG A 169 9.80 -17.44 1.34
C ARG A 169 10.81 -17.43 2.49
N ASN A 170 11.91 -16.68 2.35
CA ASN A 170 12.91 -16.51 3.39
C ASN A 170 12.40 -15.47 4.41
N VAL A 171 12.12 -15.95 5.62
CA VAL A 171 11.32 -15.28 6.68
C VAL A 171 11.97 -14.02 7.28
N ASN A 172 13.19 -13.68 6.88
CA ASN A 172 13.92 -12.53 7.42
C ASN A 172 13.97 -11.38 6.39
N ASP A 173 12.89 -10.60 6.23
CA ASP A 173 12.90 -9.28 5.56
C ASP A 173 12.44 -9.20 4.10
N GLY A 174 11.42 -9.98 3.70
CA GLY A 174 10.71 -9.81 2.41
C GLY A 174 9.96 -8.47 2.21
N TRP A 175 10.15 -7.50 3.11
CA TRP A 175 9.48 -6.19 3.10
C TRP A 175 10.18 -5.16 2.23
N THR A 176 11.49 -5.29 2.04
CA THR A 176 12.30 -4.37 1.24
C THR A 176 13.45 -5.11 0.58
N THR A 177 13.92 -4.60 -0.56
CA THR A 177 15.14 -5.09 -1.22
C THR A 177 16.40 -4.37 -0.73
N LEU A 178 16.26 -3.39 0.16
CA LEU A 178 17.40 -2.72 0.76
C LEU A 178 18.02 -3.59 1.85
N SER A 179 19.35 -3.60 1.93
CA SER A 179 20.05 -4.16 3.09
C SER A 179 19.65 -3.40 4.36
N GLU A 180 19.71 -4.08 5.52
CA GLU A 180 19.53 -3.44 6.82
C GLU A 180 20.36 -2.15 6.87
N SER A 181 19.70 -1.00 7.00
CA SER A 181 20.37 0.29 6.85
C SER A 181 21.21 0.62 8.09
N THR A 182 22.39 0.03 8.16
CA THR A 182 23.43 0.44 9.10
C THR A 182 24.05 1.76 8.64
N GLN A 183 24.18 2.00 7.33
CA GLN A 183 24.97 3.13 6.82
C GLN A 183 24.25 4.49 6.85
N ALA A 184 23.00 4.58 6.39
CA ALA A 184 22.22 5.83 6.43
C ALA A 184 21.81 6.26 7.86
N SER A 185 21.53 5.28 8.72
CA SER A 185 21.27 5.52 10.16
C SER A 185 22.51 6.05 10.87
N CYS A 186 23.71 5.57 10.50
CA CYS A 186 24.97 6.09 11.05
C CYS A 186 25.21 7.57 10.71
N GLU A 187 24.84 8.03 9.51
CA GLU A 187 25.02 9.44 9.13
C GLU A 187 24.08 10.39 9.89
N LEU A 188 22.83 9.98 10.11
CA LEU A 188 21.88 10.74 10.93
C LEU A 188 22.32 10.84 12.40
N LEU A 189 22.95 9.79 12.92
CA LEU A 189 23.52 9.78 14.27
C LEU A 189 24.84 10.56 14.37
N ARG A 190 25.66 10.59 13.30
CA ARG A 190 26.92 11.36 13.24
C ARG A 190 26.69 12.86 13.29
N ASN A 191 25.63 13.37 12.66
CA ASN A 191 25.35 14.81 12.60
C ASN A 191 24.93 15.42 13.96
N GLY A 192 24.55 14.60 14.94
CA GLY A 192 24.29 15.04 16.32
C GLY A 192 25.47 14.83 17.28
N CYS A 193 26.57 14.24 16.82
CA CYS A 193 27.70 13.88 17.66
C CYS A 193 28.91 14.75 17.30
N ASN A 194 29.28 15.67 18.19
CA ASN A 194 30.47 16.49 18.01
C ASN A 194 31.70 15.58 17.81
N LYS A 195 32.50 15.88 16.78
CA LYS A 195 33.73 15.16 16.42
C LYS A 195 34.61 14.98 17.67
N GLY A 196 34.66 13.78 18.24
CA GLY A 196 35.56 13.53 19.37
C GLY A 196 35.31 12.33 20.28
N THR A 197 34.21 11.56 20.15
CA THR A 197 33.97 10.41 21.05
C THR A 197 33.70 9.12 20.30
N ILE A 198 34.79 8.46 19.90
CA ILE A 198 34.77 7.07 19.44
C ILE A 198 34.64 6.20 20.70
N GLY A 199 33.47 5.56 20.89
CA GLY A 199 33.29 4.47 21.88
C GLY A 199 32.19 4.66 22.95
N LEU A 200 31.68 5.88 23.17
CA LEU A 200 30.71 6.16 24.26
C LEU A 200 29.37 6.76 23.79
N CYS A 201 29.17 6.91 22.48
CA CYS A 201 27.94 7.50 21.96
C CYS A 201 26.73 6.60 22.24
N LYS A 202 25.74 7.11 22.99
CA LYS A 202 24.46 6.42 23.28
C LYS A 202 23.71 6.01 22.01
N CYS A 203 23.97 6.68 20.88
CA CYS A 203 23.40 6.35 19.58
C CYS A 203 23.90 5.00 19.03
N LEU A 204 25.13 4.59 19.37
CA LEU A 204 25.68 3.28 18.98
C LEU A 204 25.12 2.15 19.88
N LYS A 205 24.68 2.48 21.11
CA LYS A 205 24.09 1.53 22.07
C LYS A 205 22.61 1.23 21.81
N ARG A 206 21.89 2.11 21.09
CA ARG A 206 20.54 1.81 20.59
C ARG A 206 20.70 0.97 19.33
N ASN A 207 20.48 -0.33 19.47
CA ASN A 207 20.55 -1.33 18.43
C ASN A 207 19.80 -0.84 17.16
N ILE A 208 20.55 -0.46 16.12
CA ILE A 208 20.02 0.17 14.89
C ILE A 208 19.02 -0.75 14.19
N ASN A 209 19.20 -2.07 14.34
CA ASN A 209 18.30 -3.08 13.78
C ASN A 209 16.89 -3.00 14.42
N ALA A 210 16.79 -2.71 15.72
CA ALA A 210 15.49 -2.60 16.38
C ALA A 210 14.66 -1.39 15.88
N LEU A 211 15.30 -0.29 15.48
CA LEU A 211 14.59 0.85 14.89
C LEU A 211 14.11 0.54 13.46
N LEU A 212 14.88 -0.20 12.67
CA LEU A 212 14.47 -0.54 11.31
C LEU A 212 13.24 -1.46 11.30
N PHE A 213 13.28 -2.52 12.11
CA PHE A 213 12.16 -3.44 12.31
C PHE A 213 10.94 -2.73 12.90
N ALA A 214 11.12 -1.85 13.90
CA ALA A 214 10.02 -1.05 14.43
C ALA A 214 9.42 -0.12 13.35
N THR A 215 10.23 0.56 12.54
CA THR A 215 9.70 1.50 11.52
C THR A 215 8.91 0.83 10.38
N VAL A 216 9.21 -0.41 10.02
CA VAL A 216 8.44 -1.15 9.00
C VAL A 216 7.16 -1.70 9.61
N VAL A 217 7.21 -2.24 10.83
CA VAL A 217 6.04 -2.81 11.55
C VAL A 217 5.07 -1.72 12.01
N ASP A 218 5.55 -0.52 12.36
CA ASP A 218 4.71 0.62 12.77
C ASP A 218 3.95 1.24 11.58
N CYS A 219 4.50 1.13 10.36
CA CYS A 219 3.89 1.68 9.15
C CYS A 219 3.08 0.67 8.36
N ILE A 220 3.30 -0.63 8.56
CA ILE A 220 2.58 -1.71 7.91
C ILE A 220 2.14 -2.74 8.96
N LEU A 221 0.82 -2.86 9.19
CA LEU A 221 0.31 -3.95 10.03
C LEU A 221 0.20 -5.21 9.18
N VAL A 222 0.94 -6.24 9.59
CA VAL A 222 1.16 -7.48 8.83
C VAL A 222 -0.14 -8.25 8.68
N ALA A 223 -0.47 -8.59 7.43
CA ALA A 223 -1.43 -9.63 7.11
C ALA A 223 -0.75 -10.99 7.33
N ASN A 224 -1.24 -11.80 8.28
CA ASN A 224 -0.75 -13.17 8.44
C ASN A 224 -1.39 -14.03 7.34
N VAL A 225 -0.56 -14.52 6.41
CA VAL A 225 -0.93 -15.54 5.43
C VAL A 225 -0.42 -16.90 5.90
#